data_AF-A0A1F8ND86-F1
#
_entry.id   AF-A0A1F8ND86-F1
#
_cell.length_a   1.000
_cell.length_b   1.000
_cell.length_c   1.000
_cell.angle_alpha   90.00
_cell.angle_beta   90.00
_cell.angle_gamma   90.00
#
_symmetry.space_group_name_H-M   'P 1'
#
loop_
_entity.id
_entity.type
_entity.pdbx_description
1 polymer ?
#
loop_
_entity_poly.entity_id
_entity_poly.type
_entity_poly.pdbx_seq_one_letter_code
_entity_poly.pdbx_strand_id
1 'polypeptide(L)' 'MVEWERTQERSIIIGTCPSCGTEIGLGETPGFGARYSCIACGAYLEVISLSPTVLDWAFDLPEGRLEYDYHIGGSADPM' A
#
# COMPACT_ATOMS: atom_id res chain seq x y z
N MET A 1 -3.79 35.74 -33.62
CA MET A 1 -4.52 35.26 -32.43
C MET A 1 -4.40 33.75 -32.47
N VAL A 2 -3.33 33.20 -31.88
CA VAL A 2 -3.03 31.76 -31.94
C VAL A 2 -3.82 31.04 -30.87
N GLU A 3 -4.52 29.99 -31.29
CA GLU A 3 -5.41 29.19 -30.48
C GLU A 3 -4.58 28.33 -29.51
N TRP A 4 -4.72 28.67 -28.24
CA TRP A 4 -4.18 28.09 -27.01
C TRP A 4 -3.96 26.58 -27.07
N GLU A 5 -2.75 26.18 -26.70
CA GLU A 5 -2.19 24.84 -26.80
C GLU A 5 -2.94 23.85 -25.88
N ARG A 6 -3.86 23.09 -26.46
CA ARG A 6 -4.42 21.87 -25.85
C ARG A 6 -3.41 20.72 -25.92
N THR A 7 -2.51 20.63 -24.96
CA THR A 7 -1.92 19.33 -24.60
C THR A 7 -2.03 19.20 -23.09
N GLN A 8 -3.10 18.50 -22.66
CA GLN A 8 -3.17 18.01 -21.29
C GLN A 8 -2.03 17.00 -21.12
N GLU A 9 -0.98 17.46 -20.45
CA GLU A 9 0.16 16.69 -20.02
C GLU A 9 -0.38 15.57 -19.11
N ARG A 10 -0.41 14.34 -19.64
CA ARG A 10 -0.89 13.13 -18.95
C ARG A 10 -0.10 12.98 -17.65
N SER A 11 -0.64 13.50 -16.56
CA SER A 11 0.03 13.52 -15.27
C SER A 11 0.00 12.11 -14.69
N ILE A 12 1.13 11.43 -14.72
CA ILE A 12 1.29 10.12 -14.09
C ILE A 12 1.37 10.35 -12.58
N ILE A 13 0.48 9.70 -11.85
CA ILE A 13 0.49 9.69 -10.41
C ILE A 13 1.51 8.66 -9.94
N ILE A 14 2.36 9.10 -9.01
CA ILE A 14 3.43 8.29 -8.43
C ILE A 14 3.06 7.98 -6.98
N GLY A 15 3.09 6.70 -6.62
CA GLY A 15 3.02 6.22 -5.24
C GLY A 15 4.39 5.76 -4.75
N THR A 16 4.57 5.68 -3.44
CA THR A 16 5.81 5.13 -2.84
C THR A 16 5.52 3.76 -2.22
N CYS A 17 6.37 2.78 -2.49
CA CYS A 17 6.27 1.47 -1.85
C CYS A 17 6.60 1.59 -0.35
N PRO A 18 5.70 1.19 0.57
CA PRO A 18 5.96 1.23 2.00
C PRO A 18 7.01 0.20 2.46
N SER A 19 7.33 -0.82 1.65
CA SER A 19 8.31 -1.86 2.00
C SER A 19 9.76 -1.48 1.71
N CYS A 20 10.01 -0.82 0.57
CA CYS A 20 11.37 -0.57 0.08
C CYS A 20 11.62 0.88 -0.34
N GLY A 21 10.60 1.74 -0.31
CA GLY A 21 10.70 3.15 -0.71
C GLY A 21 10.77 3.40 -2.21
N THR A 22 10.68 2.36 -3.05
CA THR A 22 10.68 2.54 -4.52
C THR A 22 9.41 3.24 -5.00
N GLU A 23 9.56 4.19 -5.92
CA GLU A 23 8.46 4.86 -6.61
C GLU A 23 7.75 3.90 -7.59
N ILE A 24 6.42 3.93 -7.59
CA ILE A 24 5.56 3.10 -8.43
C ILE A 24 4.67 4.02 -9.26
N GLY A 25 4.71 3.88 -10.58
CA GLY A 25 3.79 4.55 -11.47
C GLY A 25 2.40 3.93 -11.39
N LEU A 26 1.42 4.69 -10.92
CA LEU A 26 0.04 4.22 -10.72
C LEU A 26 -0.88 4.51 -11.92
N GLY A 27 -0.36 5.20 -12.93
CA GLY A 27 -1.12 5.66 -14.10
C GLY A 27 -1.68 7.07 -13.89
N GLU A 28 -2.63 7.49 -14.71
CA GLU A 28 -3.20 8.85 -14.66
C GLU A 28 -4.35 9.00 -13.66
N THR A 29 -5.09 7.91 -13.43
CA THR A 29 -6.28 7.87 -12.58
C THR A 29 -6.29 6.56 -11.80
N PRO A 30 -5.45 6.43 -10.76
CA PRO A 30 -5.52 5.27 -9.88
C PRO A 30 -6.87 5.25 -9.16
N GLY A 31 -7.45 4.06 -9.04
CA GLY A 31 -8.66 3.85 -8.26
C GLY A 31 -8.32 3.57 -6.79
N PHE A 32 -9.18 3.99 -5.87
CA PHE A 32 -9.14 3.48 -4.50
C PHE A 32 -9.39 1.96 -4.51
N GLY A 33 -8.63 1.20 -3.73
CA GLY A 33 -8.66 -0.27 -3.75
C GLY A 33 -7.93 -0.92 -4.94
N ALA A 34 -7.33 -0.11 -5.83
CA ALA A 34 -6.55 -0.67 -6.93
C ALA A 34 -5.27 -1.33 -6.40
N ARG A 35 -4.97 -2.53 -6.90
CA ARG A 35 -3.84 -3.35 -6.46
C ARG A 35 -2.67 -3.28 -7.43
N TYR A 36 -1.47 -3.16 -6.89
CA TYR A 36 -0.22 -3.03 -7.63
C TYR A 36 0.84 -3.95 -7.03
N SER A 37 1.76 -4.45 -7.85
CA SER A 37 2.96 -5.14 -7.38
C SER A 37 4.17 -4.23 -7.47
N CYS A 38 4.96 -4.15 -6.41
CA CYS A 38 6.23 -3.44 -6.46
C CYS A 38 7.25 -4.25 -7.26
N ILE A 39 7.76 -3.69 -8.35
CA ILE A 39 8.76 -4.36 -9.20
C ILE A 39 10.12 -4.56 -8.50
N ALA A 40 10.41 -3.79 -7.44
CA ALA A 40 11.69 -3.83 -6.76
C ALA A 40 11.75 -4.91 -5.66
N CYS A 41 10.70 -5.05 -4.86
CA CYS A 41 10.67 -6.02 -3.74
C CYS A 41 9.62 -7.12 -3.88
N GLY A 42 8.72 -7.02 -4.87
CA GLY A 42 7.63 -7.98 -5.07
C GLY A 42 6.44 -7.80 -4.11
N ALA A 43 6.42 -6.76 -3.28
CA ALA A 43 5.30 -6.51 -2.37
C ALA A 43 3.99 -6.29 -3.14
N TYR A 44 2.91 -6.88 -2.64
CA TYR A 44 1.55 -6.65 -3.12
C TYR A 44 0.95 -5.48 -2.35
N LEU A 45 0.49 -4.45 -3.07
CA LEU A 45 0.08 -3.17 -2.51
C LEU A 45 -1.32 -2.79 -3.00
N GLU A 46 -2.02 -1.97 -2.23
CA GLU A 46 -3.34 -1.42 -2.54
C GLU A 46 -3.36 0.10 -2.32
N VAL A 47 -4.09 0.82 -3.18
CA VAL A 47 -4.32 2.25 -3.04
C VAL A 47 -5.35 2.50 -1.94
N ILE A 48 -4.92 3.09 -0.83
CA ILE A 48 -5.76 3.42 0.33
C ILE A 48 -6.10 4.91 0.45
N SER A 49 -5.56 5.76 -0.44
CA SER A 49 -5.90 7.17 -0.54
C SER A 49 -5.55 7.71 -1.94
N LEU A 50 -6.28 8.71 -2.42
CA LEU A 50 -6.08 9.33 -3.73
C LEU A 50 -5.46 10.73 -3.69
N SER A 51 -5.58 11.47 -2.58
CA SER A 51 -5.13 12.86 -2.46
C SER A 51 -4.56 13.17 -1.06
N PRO A 52 -3.25 13.02 -0.83
CA PRO A 52 -2.23 12.46 -1.73
C PRO A 52 -2.42 10.95 -1.94
N THR A 53 -1.87 10.42 -3.03
CA THR A 53 -1.97 8.99 -3.31
C THR A 53 -1.09 8.18 -2.37
N VAL A 54 -1.68 7.23 -1.64
CA VAL A 54 -1.00 6.41 -0.62
C VAL A 54 -1.25 4.94 -0.89
N LEU A 55 -0.20 4.12 -0.73
CA LEU A 55 -0.23 2.67 -0.88
C LEU A 55 -0.04 2.00 0.48
N ASP A 56 -0.76 0.91 0.72
CA ASP A 56 -0.56 0.01 1.85
C ASP A 56 -0.42 -1.44 1.35
N TRP A 57 0.02 -2.36 2.20
CA TRP A 57 0.12 -3.77 1.84
C TRP A 57 -1.25 -4.40 1.60
N ALA A 58 -1.42 -5.03 0.44
CA ALA A 58 -2.63 -5.76 0.05
C ALA A 58 -2.65 -7.19 0.64
N PHE A 59 -2.47 -7.32 1.96
CA PHE A 59 -2.63 -8.60 2.64
C PHE A 59 -4.10 -8.81 2.98
N ASP A 60 -4.75 -9.75 2.30
CA ASP A 60 -5.95 -10.40 2.83
C ASP A 60 -5.52 -11.29 4.01
N LEU A 61 -5.38 -10.72 5.20
CA LEU A 61 -5.34 -11.54 6.42
C LEU A 61 -6.70 -12.24 6.49
N PRO A 62 -6.76 -13.59 6.54
CA PRO A 62 -8.03 -14.25 6.80
C PRO A 62 -8.52 -13.76 8.16
N GLU A 63 -9.64 -13.03 8.16
CA GLU A 63 -10.33 -12.60 9.36
C GLU A 63 -10.64 -13.83 10.20
N GLY A 64 -9.86 -14.08 11.26
CA GLY A 64 -10.19 -15.14 12.22
C GLY A 64 -9.11 -16.07 12.71
N ARG A 65 -7.81 -15.73 12.70
CA ARG A 65 -6.86 -16.51 13.51
C ARG A 65 -5.77 -15.67 14.19
N LEU A 66 -6.20 -14.87 15.16
CA LEU A 66 -5.35 -14.52 16.29
C LEU A 66 -5.81 -15.34 17.50
N GLU A 67 -5.42 -16.61 17.54
CA GLU A 67 -5.49 -17.40 18.77
C GLU A 67 -4.31 -16.93 19.63
N TYR A 68 -4.55 -15.90 20.45
CA TYR A 68 -3.58 -15.47 21.46
C TYR A 68 -3.53 -16.54 22.56
N ASP A 69 -2.61 -17.49 22.45
CA ASP A 69 -2.33 -18.46 23.50
C ASP A 69 -1.61 -17.76 24.67
N TYR A 70 -2.39 -17.25 25.63
CA TYR A 70 -1.87 -16.62 26.84
C TYR A 70 -1.43 -17.72 27.83
N HIS A 71 -0.34 -18.42 27.54
CA HIS A 71 0.36 -19.23 28.54
C HIS A 71 1.28 -18.33 29.38
N ILE A 72 0.69 -17.50 30.26
CA ILE A 72 1.43 -17.02 31.44
C ILE A 72 1.68 -18.24 32.31
N GLY A 73 2.92 -18.73 32.26
CA GLY A 73 3.47 -19.67 33.23
C GLY A 73 3.41 -19.05 34.62
N GLY A 74 2.28 -19.22 35.30
CA GLY A 74 2.14 -18.98 36.72
C GLY A 74 2.68 -20.17 37.49
N SER A 75 3.99 -20.22 37.68
CA SER A 75 4.63 -20.97 38.77
C SER A 75 5.88 -20.21 39.14
N ALA A 76 5.68 -19.18 39.96
CA ALA A 76 6.78 -18.64 40.75
C ALA A 76 7.38 -19.80 41.55
N ASP A 77 8.67 -20.06 41.37
CA ASP A 77 9.44 -20.96 42.22
C ASP A 77 9.31 -20.53 43.69
N PRO A 78 8.80 -21.38 44.59
CA PRO A 78 8.98 -21.15 46.01
C PRO A 78 10.34 -21.72 46.44
N MET A 79 11.25 -20.80 46.81
CA MET A 79 12.42 -20.90 47.71
C MET A 79 13.25 -22.19 47.73
#